data_AF-A0A5B0GPT5-F1
#
_entry.id   AF-A0A5B0GPT5-F1
#
_cell.length_a   1.000
_cell.length_b   1.000
_cell.length_c   1.000
_cell.angle_alpha   90.00
_cell.angle_beta   90.00
_cell.angle_gamma   90.00
#
_symmetry.space_group_name_H-M   'P 1'
#
loop_
_entity.id
_entity.type
_entity.pdbx_description
1 polymer ?
#
loop_
_entity_poly.entity_id
_entity_poly.type
_entity_poly.pdbx_seq_one_letter_code
_entity_poly.pdbx_strand_id
1 'polypeptide(L)'
;MTVKTTSEQSKSVVDAYYQAGVQGRLTDFAPYLHPDFSTTAPNYLPWGGVHAGAAFFRHEVLPNLPDVLDFSRFSYDVLFAEQEVASPVRTVF
;
A
#
# COMPACT_ATOMS: atom_id res chain seq x y z
N MET A 1 27.60 -3.60 0.83
CA MET A 1 26.28 -3.05 1.19
C MET A 1 25.71 -2.42 -0.06
N THR A 2 24.69 -3.02 -0.67
CA THR A 2 24.09 -2.52 -1.92
C THR A 2 23.08 -1.43 -1.56
N VAL A 3 23.34 -0.19 -1.99
CA VAL A 3 22.37 0.91 -1.82
C VAL A 3 21.23 0.65 -2.81
N LYS A 4 20.05 0.29 -2.31
CA LYS A 4 18.84 0.17 -3.14
C LYS A 4 18.42 1.56 -3.60
N THR A 5 18.11 1.72 -4.88
CA THR A 5 17.46 2.92 -5.41
C THR A 5 16.10 3.12 -4.75
N THR A 6 15.59 4.36 -4.69
CA THR A 6 14.25 4.65 -4.14
C THR A 6 13.17 3.78 -4.80
N SER A 7 13.26 3.59 -6.12
CA SER A 7 12.32 2.74 -6.87
C SER A 7 12.37 1.27 -6.42
N GLU A 8 13.56 0.71 -6.16
CA GLU A 8 13.70 -0.66 -5.63
C GLU A 8 13.18 -0.77 -4.19
N GLN A 9 13.32 0.28 -3.39
CA GLN A 9 12.75 0.33 -2.04
C GLN A 9 11.22 0.36 -2.11
N SER A 10 10.63 1.22 -2.95
CA SER A 10 9.18 1.27 -3.15
C SER A 10 8.62 -0.07 -3.61
N LYS A 11 9.25 -0.72 -4.59
CA LYS A 11 8.86 -2.07 -5.03
C LYS A 11 8.95 -3.09 -3.89
N SER A 12 10.00 -3.02 -3.08
CA SER A 12 10.18 -3.92 -1.95
C SER A 12 9.11 -3.76 -0.87
N VAL A 13 8.60 -2.54 -0.65
CA VAL A 13 7.50 -2.29 0.29
C VAL A 13 6.19 -2.85 -0.26
N VAL A 14 5.89 -2.60 -1.54
CA VAL A 14 4.68 -3.14 -2.19
C VAL A 14 4.71 -4.66 -2.27
N ASP A 15 5.86 -5.25 -2.58
CA ASP A 15 6.04 -6.71 -2.57
C ASP A 15 5.80 -7.28 -1.17
N ALA A 16 6.34 -6.66 -0.12
CA ALA A 16 6.11 -7.09 1.26
C ALA A 16 4.62 -7.11 1.65
N TYR A 17 3.83 -6.14 1.17
CA TYR A 17 2.37 -6.12 1.37
C TYR A 17 1.68 -7.36 0.79
N TYR A 18 1.97 -7.68 -0.48
CA TYR A 18 1.34 -8.83 -1.15
C TYR A 18 1.84 -10.17 -0.60
N GLN A 19 3.13 -10.28 -0.29
CA GLN A 19 3.67 -11.48 0.36
C GLN A 19 3.07 -11.70 1.75
N ALA A 20 2.87 -10.63 2.53
CA ALA A 20 2.17 -10.72 3.81
C ALA A 20 0.73 -11.22 3.62
N GLY A 21 0.03 -10.74 2.59
CA GLY A 21 -1.29 -11.25 2.21
C GLY A 21 -1.30 -12.74 1.87
N VAL A 22 -0.41 -13.19 0.97
CA VAL A 22 -0.29 -14.61 0.57
C VAL A 22 0.00 -15.51 1.77
N GLN A 23 0.78 -15.03 2.74
CA GLN A 23 1.18 -15.77 3.93
C GLN A 23 0.14 -15.72 5.06
N GLY A 24 -0.99 -15.01 4.88
CA GLY A 24 -2.00 -14.84 5.92
C GLY A 24 -1.53 -13.96 7.09
N ARG A 25 -0.55 -13.08 6.84
CA ARG A 25 0.09 -12.19 7.83
C ARG A 25 -0.06 -10.71 7.48
N LEU A 26 -1.14 -10.36 6.79
CA LEU A 26 -1.34 -9.02 6.22
C LEU A 26 -1.23 -7.88 7.26
N THR A 27 -1.63 -8.14 8.50
CA THR A 27 -1.49 -7.17 9.61
C THR A 27 -0.05 -6.81 9.95
N ASP A 28 0.92 -7.65 9.60
CA ASP A 28 2.36 -7.39 9.78
C ASP A 28 2.85 -6.23 8.89
N PHE A 29 2.04 -5.80 7.91
CA PHE A 29 2.35 -4.63 7.09
C PHE A 29 2.18 -3.28 7.82
N ALA A 30 1.46 -3.26 8.96
CA ALA A 30 1.17 -2.03 9.69
C ALA A 30 2.38 -1.10 9.96
N PRO A 31 3.61 -1.59 10.25
CA PRO A 31 4.78 -0.73 10.48
C PRO A 31 5.27 0.04 9.25
N TYR A 32 4.87 -0.34 8.03
CA TYR A 32 5.24 0.37 6.80
C TYR A 32 4.40 1.63 6.54
N LEU A 33 3.32 1.82 7.30
CA LEU A 33 2.39 2.92 7.10
C LEU A 33 2.92 4.21 7.72
N HIS A 34 3.10 5.24 6.88
CA HIS A 34 3.38 6.60 7.36
C HIS A 34 2.14 7.16 8.09
N PRO A 35 2.28 7.95 9.18
CA PRO A 35 1.13 8.51 9.89
C PRO A 35 0.11 9.24 8.99
N ASP A 36 0.60 9.99 8.01
CA ASP A 36 -0.22 10.74 7.04
C ASP A 36 -0.70 9.91 5.84
N PHE A 37 -0.59 8.57 5.91
CA PHE A 37 -1.05 7.68 4.85
C PHE A 37 -2.54 7.90 4.54
N SER A 38 -2.91 7.82 3.27
CA SER A 38 -4.29 7.91 2.81
C SER A 38 -4.65 6.66 2.02
N THR A 39 -5.87 6.17 2.22
CA THR A 39 -6.41 5.04 1.48
C THR A 39 -7.70 5.43 0.79
N THR A 40 -7.83 4.96 -0.45
CA THR A 40 -9.08 4.99 -1.21
C THR A 40 -9.49 3.57 -1.51
N ALA A 41 -10.66 3.18 -1.03
CA ALA A 41 -11.26 1.88 -1.28
C ALA A 41 -12.61 2.03 -2.00
N PRO A 42 -13.04 1.04 -2.80
CA PRO A 42 -14.35 1.09 -3.45
C PRO A 42 -15.50 1.24 -2.44
N ASN A 43 -16.46 2.13 -2.73
CA ASN A 43 -17.56 2.47 -1.82
C ASN A 43 -18.54 1.33 -1.51
N TYR A 44 -18.50 0.22 -2.25
CA TYR A 44 -19.33 -0.95 -1.97
C TYR A 44 -18.75 -1.84 -0.86
N LEU A 45 -17.55 -1.55 -0.36
CA LEU A 45 -16.94 -2.25 0.76
C LEU A 45 -17.36 -1.60 2.09
N PRO A 46 -17.49 -2.37 3.20
CA PRO A 46 -17.83 -1.82 4.51
C PRO A 46 -16.87 -0.72 5.01
N TRP A 47 -15.61 -0.80 4.61
CA TRP A 47 -14.53 0.17 4.89
C TRP A 47 -14.18 1.02 3.64
N GLY A 48 -15.10 1.08 2.67
CA GLY A 48 -14.98 1.84 1.43
C GLY A 48 -14.88 3.35 1.64
N GLY A 49 -14.47 4.07 0.61
CA GLY A 49 -14.29 5.53 0.65
C GLY A 49 -12.84 5.97 0.79
N VAL A 50 -12.67 7.28 1.01
CA VAL A 50 -11.36 7.91 1.21
C VAL A 50 -11.14 8.15 2.70
N HIS A 51 -10.04 7.64 3.22
CA HIS A 51 -9.70 7.69 4.64
C HIS A 51 -8.29 8.23 4.83
N ALA A 52 -8.18 9.31 5.61
CA ALA A 52 -6.91 9.90 5.98
C ALA A 52 -6.38 9.27 7.28
N GLY A 53 -5.07 9.10 7.34
CA GLY A 53 -4.35 8.56 8.48
C GLY A 53 -4.16 7.04 8.42
N ALA A 54 -2.97 6.59 8.82
CA ALA A 54 -2.62 5.16 8.87
C ALA A 54 -3.50 4.34 9.82
N ALA A 55 -4.09 4.96 10.84
CA ALA A 55 -4.88 4.26 11.85
C ALA A 55 -6.07 3.51 11.24
N PHE A 56 -6.81 4.16 10.33
CA PHE A 56 -7.95 3.54 9.67
C PHE A 56 -7.52 2.31 8.87
N PHE A 57 -6.50 2.46 8.01
CA PHE A 57 -6.01 1.34 7.20
C PHE A 57 -5.50 0.19 8.07
N ARG A 58 -4.78 0.50 9.15
CA ARG A 58 -4.23 -0.49 10.09
C ARG A 58 -5.31 -1.30 10.81
N HIS A 59 -6.37 -0.65 11.27
CA HIS A 59 -7.35 -1.26 12.17
C HIS A 59 -8.60 -1.77 11.45
N GLU A 60 -9.00 -1.12 10.35
CA GLU A 60 -10.22 -1.45 9.62
C GLU A 60 -9.94 -2.17 8.31
N VAL A 61 -8.83 -1.87 7.62
CA VAL A 61 -8.57 -2.47 6.31
C VAL A 61 -7.73 -3.73 6.42
N LEU A 62 -6.52 -3.66 6.99
CA LEU A 62 -5.60 -4.81 7.05
C LEU A 62 -6.23 -6.09 7.65
N PRO A 63 -7.03 -6.04 8.73
CA PRO A 63 -7.62 -7.25 9.30
C PRO A 63 -8.78 -7.81 8.47
N ASN A 64 -9.55 -6.95 7.80
CA ASN A 64 -10.78 -7.34 7.09
C ASN A 64 -10.57 -7.57 5.58
N LEU A 65 -9.42 -7.17 5.04
CA LEU A 65 -9.12 -7.30 3.61
C LEU A 65 -9.10 -8.76 3.13
N PRO A 66 -8.57 -9.75 3.89
CA PRO A 66 -8.57 -11.15 3.47
C PRO A 66 -9.97 -11.77 3.33
N ASP A 67 -11.00 -11.20 3.99
CA ASP A 67 -12.38 -11.66 3.86
C ASP A 67 -13.03 -11.27 2.52
N VAL A 68 -12.46 -10.27 1.85
CA VAL A 68 -12.96 -9.72 0.59
C VAL A 68 -12.08 -10.14 -0.59
N LEU A 69 -10.77 -10.26 -0.37
CA LEU A 69 -9.78 -10.54 -1.38
C LEU A 69 -9.04 -11.85 -1.09
N ASP A 70 -9.08 -12.77 -2.05
CA ASP A 70 -8.33 -14.02 -1.99
C ASP A 70 -6.86 -13.80 -2.41
N PHE A 71 -5.99 -13.57 -1.43
CA PHE A 71 -4.56 -13.37 -1.66
C PHE A 71 -3.82 -14.58 -2.21
N SER A 72 -4.36 -15.79 -2.06
CA SER A 72 -3.74 -16.99 -2.64
C SER A 72 -3.75 -16.98 -4.17
N ARG A 73 -4.62 -16.16 -4.76
CA ARG A 73 -4.75 -16.00 -6.22
C ARG A 73 -4.00 -14.79 -6.76
N PHE A 74 -3.42 -13.94 -5.91
CA PHE A 74 -2.68 -12.78 -6.38
C PHE A 74 -1.31 -13.19 -6.90
N SER A 75 -1.06 -12.87 -8.16
CA SER A 75 0.26 -12.86 -8.79
C SER A 75 0.39 -11.60 -9.63
N TYR A 76 1.57 -10.99 -9.63
CA TYR A 76 1.89 -9.87 -10.52
C TYR A 76 2.84 -10.33 -11.62
N ASP A 77 2.52 -9.98 -12.86
CA ASP A 77 3.43 -10.22 -13.99
C ASP A 77 4.60 -9.23 -13.98
N VAL A 78 4.35 -7.96 -13.59
CA VAL A 78 5.36 -6.90 -13.51
C VAL A 78 5.02 -5.88 -12.41
N LEU A 79 6.04 -5.43 -11.67
CA LEU A 79 5.97 -4.33 -10.70
C LEU A 79 6.74 -3.11 -11.22
N PHE A 80 6.02 -2.00 -11.43
CA PHE A 80 6.60 -0.71 -11.82
C PHE A 80 6.69 0.22 -10.61
N ALA A 81 7.75 1.02 -10.55
CA ALA A 81 7.86 2.12 -9.60
C ALA A 81 8.43 3.30 -10.37
N GLU A 82 7.57 4.28 -10.62
CA GLU A 82 8.00 5.55 -11.19
C GLU A 82 8.72 6.34 -10.10
N GLN A 83 9.75 7.08 -10.50
CA GLN A 83 10.49 7.92 -9.58
C GLN A 83 9.52 9.00 -9.06
N GLU A 84 9.42 9.15 -7.74
CA GLU A 84 8.65 10.25 -7.14
C GLU A 84 9.34 11.57 -7.51
N VAL A 85 8.95 12.14 -8.64
CA VAL A 85 9.29 13.51 -8.98
C VAL A 85 8.44 14.39 -8.07
N ALA A 86 9.07 14.94 -7.04
CA ALA A 86 8.53 16.12 -6.36
C ALA A 86 8.21 17.14 -7.45
N SER A 87 6.93 17.28 -7.79
CA SER A 87 6.50 18.27 -8.77
C SER A 87 6.90 19.63 -8.22
N PRO A 88 7.82 20.38 -8.86
CA PRO A 88 7.94 21.78 -8.52
C PRO A 88 6.60 22.40 -8.90
N VAL A 89 5.88 22.92 -7.91
CA VAL A 89 4.71 23.77 -8.11
C VAL A 89 5.16 24.93 -8.99
N ARG A 90 4.98 24.81 -10.31
CA ARG A 90 4.99 25.96 -11.20
C ARG A 90 3.63 26.61 -11.07
N THR A 91 3.53 27.52 -10.11
CA THR A 91 2.55 28.60 -10.19
C THR A 91 2.84 29.36 -11.47
N VAL A 92 1.97 29.22 -12.46
CA VAL A 92 1.89 30.18 -13.56
C VAL A 92 0.84 31.19 -13.10
N PHE A 93 1.23 32.46 -13.08
CA PHE A 93 0.42 33.61 -12.68
C PHE A 93 -0.91 33.70 -13.44
#